data_AF-A0A1J5SUX9-F1
#
_entry.id   AF-A0A1J5SUX9-F1
#
_cell.length_a   1.000
_cell.length_b   1.000
_cell.length_c   1.000
_cell.angle_alpha   90.00
_cell.angle_beta   90.00
_cell.angle_gamma   90.00
#
_symmetry.space_group_name_H-M   'P 1'
#
loop_
_entity.id
_entity.type
_entity.pdbx_description
1 polymer ?
#
loop_
_entity_poly.entity_id
_entity_poly.type
_entity_poly.pdbx_seq_one_letter_code
_entity_poly.pdbx_strand_id
1 'polypeptide(L)'
;MVYEKSVLGYNEFTNQKRTLHVRERQVLLLVNGVRSISELEKFFRKEQLAETIQKLESGGFIQKFNSTPVTNNRTENVTLTAHSLFHAEITSTPIALEKIAAVKAILIEAADDYLGLMGRGIKENINNSNDLPSLRSCISNWHMAMRESKLGRESASFLMEQIHQILENNMLNTAPVSTNTH
;
A
#
# COMPACT_ATOMS: atom_id res chain seq x y z
N MET A 1 8.19 16.77 7.27
CA MET A 1 8.90 15.47 7.36
C MET A 1 7.95 14.39 6.87
N VAL A 2 8.44 13.48 6.04
CA VAL A 2 7.68 12.36 5.45
C VAL A 2 8.39 11.06 5.81
N TYR A 3 7.60 10.01 6.06
CA TYR A 3 8.11 8.67 6.35
C TYR A 3 7.57 7.70 5.31
N GLU A 4 8.30 6.61 5.08
CA GLU A 4 7.86 5.46 4.30
C GLU A 4 7.96 4.17 5.12
N LYS A 5 7.15 3.18 4.74
CA LYS A 5 7.18 1.83 5.32
C LYS A 5 8.49 1.14 4.95
N SER A 6 9.15 0.54 5.93
CA SER A 6 10.26 -0.39 5.70
C SER A 6 9.74 -1.77 5.31
N VAL A 7 10.65 -2.69 4.96
CA VAL A 7 10.31 -4.12 4.76
C VAL A 7 9.64 -4.72 6.00
N LEU A 8 10.12 -4.38 7.20
CA LEU A 8 9.52 -4.83 8.45
C LEU A 8 8.10 -4.24 8.62
N GLY A 9 7.91 -2.98 8.22
CA GLY A 9 6.61 -2.33 8.17
C GLY A 9 5.59 -3.08 7.29
N TYR A 10 5.99 -3.48 6.08
CA TYR A 10 5.11 -4.29 5.22
C TYR A 10 4.83 -5.67 5.81
N ASN A 11 5.83 -6.30 6.43
CA ASN A 11 5.69 -7.63 7.02
C ASN A 11 4.72 -7.68 8.22
N GLU A 12 4.51 -6.56 8.90
CA GLU A 12 3.54 -6.49 10.00
C GLU A 12 2.10 -6.81 9.54
N PHE A 13 1.78 -6.56 8.27
CA PHE A 13 0.45 -6.82 7.72
C PHE A 13 0.29 -8.20 7.08
N THR A 14 1.40 -8.78 6.61
CA THR A 14 1.40 -10.10 5.95
C THR A 14 1.55 -11.26 6.95
N ASN A 15 2.17 -11.02 8.10
CA ASN A 15 2.41 -12.04 9.11
C ASN A 15 1.18 -12.30 10.01
N GLN A 16 0.96 -13.58 10.37
CA GLN A 16 -0.09 -13.95 11.33
C GLN A 16 0.23 -13.48 12.77
N LYS A 17 1.50 -13.35 13.10
CA LYS A 17 1.96 -12.84 14.40
C LYS A 17 2.23 -11.34 14.29
N ARG A 18 1.16 -10.56 14.37
CA ARG A 18 1.23 -9.10 14.47
C ARG A 18 1.86 -8.70 15.81
N THR A 19 2.81 -7.78 15.76
CA THR A 19 3.56 -7.30 16.93
C THR A 19 3.11 -5.92 17.38
N LEU A 20 2.58 -5.13 16.45
CA LEU A 20 2.08 -3.79 16.69
C LEU A 20 0.64 -3.82 17.17
N HIS A 21 0.28 -2.86 18.02
CA HIS A 21 -1.10 -2.64 18.42
C HIS A 21 -1.91 -1.95 17.31
N VAL A 22 -3.24 -1.99 17.41
CA VAL A 22 -4.16 -1.46 16.39
C VAL A 22 -3.80 -0.02 15.97
N ARG A 23 -3.53 0.86 16.93
CA ARG A 23 -3.19 2.26 16.63
C ARG A 23 -1.88 2.41 15.86
N GLU A 24 -0.86 1.65 16.23
CA GLU A 24 0.44 1.67 15.56
C GLU A 24 0.30 1.18 14.13
N ARG A 25 -0.52 0.14 13.90
CA ARG A 25 -0.83 -0.35 12.56
C ARG A 25 -1.66 0.64 11.74
N GLN A 26 -2.63 1.34 12.35
CA GLN A 26 -3.36 2.43 11.69
C GLN A 26 -2.41 3.53 11.21
N VAL A 27 -1.45 3.96 12.05
CA VAL A 27 -0.44 4.94 11.65
C VAL A 27 0.43 4.37 10.53
N LEU A 28 0.93 3.15 10.68
CA LEU A 28 1.77 2.47 9.69
C LEU A 28 1.07 2.27 8.34
N LEU A 29 -0.24 2.00 8.35
CA LEU A 29 -1.06 1.86 7.16
C LEU A 29 -1.13 3.18 6.39
N LEU A 30 -1.17 4.31 7.10
CA LEU A 30 -1.25 5.65 6.53
C LEU A 30 0.12 6.26 6.14
N VAL A 31 1.22 5.69 6.63
CA VAL A 31 2.59 6.07 6.26
C VAL A 31 2.94 5.40 4.92
N ASN A 32 3.07 6.19 3.85
CA ASN A 32 3.27 5.66 2.48
C ASN A 32 4.33 6.41 1.66
N GLY A 33 5.17 7.22 2.29
CA GLY A 33 6.19 8.02 1.58
C GLY A 33 5.65 9.28 0.91
N VAL A 34 4.34 9.53 0.96
CA VAL A 34 3.72 10.74 0.39
C VAL A 34 3.27 11.69 1.49
N ARG A 35 2.64 11.16 2.54
CA ARG A 35 1.99 11.96 3.59
C ARG A 35 2.99 12.50 4.62
N SER A 36 2.90 13.79 4.91
CA SER A 36 3.68 14.43 5.97
C SER A 36 3.09 14.19 7.36
N ILE A 37 3.91 14.33 8.41
CA ILE A 37 3.44 14.22 9.81
C ILE A 37 2.28 15.20 10.08
N SER A 38 2.38 16.45 9.61
CA SER A 38 1.35 17.47 9.80
C SER A 38 0.01 17.10 9.15
N GLU A 39 0.03 16.29 8.11
CA GLU A 39 -1.19 15.75 7.52
C GLU A 39 -1.72 14.53 8.27
N LEU A 40 -0.85 13.75 8.92
CA LEU A 40 -1.26 12.65 9.81
C LEU A 40 -1.91 13.17 11.11
N GLU A 41 -1.53 14.37 11.57
CA GLU A 41 -2.14 15.05 12.73
C GLU A 41 -3.64 15.33 12.56
N LYS A 42 -4.18 15.25 11.33
CA LYS A 42 -5.62 15.35 11.07
C LYS A 42 -6.40 14.11 11.54
N PHE A 43 -5.73 12.96 11.63
CA PHE A 43 -6.37 11.68 11.98
C PHE A 43 -6.07 11.24 13.42
N PHE A 44 -4.99 11.76 14.02
CA PHE A 44 -4.52 11.36 15.35
C PHE A 44 -4.20 12.58 16.21
N ARG A 45 -4.32 12.43 17.53
CA ARG A 45 -3.86 13.44 18.48
C ARG A 45 -2.35 13.62 18.35
N LYS A 46 -1.90 14.87 18.34
CA LYS A 46 -0.51 15.25 18.08
C LYS A 46 0.51 14.52 18.97
N GLU A 47 0.26 14.48 20.27
CA GLU A 47 1.17 13.88 21.25
C GLU A 47 1.28 12.37 21.02
N GLN A 48 0.14 11.71 20.80
CA GLN A 48 0.07 10.27 20.57
C GLN A 48 0.68 9.88 19.22
N LEU A 49 0.50 10.72 18.19
CA LEU A 49 1.10 10.51 16.89
C LEU A 49 2.62 10.61 16.97
N ALA A 50 3.16 11.62 17.64
CA ALA A 50 4.60 11.79 17.80
C ALA A 50 5.25 10.60 18.51
N GLU A 51 4.64 10.12 19.60
CA GLU A 51 5.07 8.91 20.31
C GLU A 51 5.01 7.67 19.41
N THR A 52 3.92 7.51 18.66
CA THR A 52 3.74 6.36 17.75
C THR A 52 4.78 6.38 16.63
N ILE A 53 5.04 7.53 16.01
CA ILE A 53 6.06 7.68 14.96
C ILE A 53 7.44 7.37 15.50
N GLN A 54 7.80 7.87 16.69
CA GLN A 54 9.08 7.56 17.32
C GLN A 54 9.23 6.06 17.61
N LYS A 55 8.16 5.41 18.09
CA LYS A 55 8.16 3.97 18.35
C LYS A 55 8.31 3.15 17.06
N LEU A 56 7.59 3.53 16.00
CA LEU A 56 7.68 2.86 14.70
C LEU A 56 9.06 3.05 14.07
N GLU A 57 9.65 4.24 14.17
CA GLU A 57 11.00 4.54 13.65
C GLU A 57 12.07 3.76 14.43
N SER A 58 12.04 3.81 15.76
CA SER A 58 12.99 3.07 16.60
C SER A 58 12.83 1.54 16.50
N GLY A 59 11.62 1.05 16.27
CA GLY A 59 11.34 -0.35 15.97
C GLY A 59 11.68 -0.77 14.54
N GLY A 60 12.08 0.16 13.67
CA GLY A 60 12.47 -0.12 12.28
C GLY A 60 11.30 -0.40 11.33
N PHE A 61 10.07 -0.09 11.70
CA PHE A 61 8.88 -0.27 10.84
C PHE A 61 8.72 0.84 9.79
N ILE A 62 9.27 2.02 10.08
CA ILE A 62 9.28 3.17 9.16
C ILE A 62 10.67 3.78 9.10
N GLN A 63 10.96 4.45 7.99
CA GLN A 63 12.20 5.22 7.80
C GLN A 63 11.88 6.60 7.23
N LYS A 64 12.73 7.59 7.53
CA LYS A 64 12.59 8.93 6.95
C LYS A 64 12.72 8.82 5.44
N PHE A 65 11.74 9.40 4.74
CA PHE A 65 11.79 9.46 3.29
C PHE A 65 12.88 10.46 2.88
N ASN A 66 14.07 9.93 2.57
CA ASN A 66 15.15 10.73 2.04
C ASN A 66 14.94 10.83 0.53
N SER A 67 14.38 11.94 0.06
CA SER A 67 14.48 12.32 -1.35
C SER A 67 15.94 12.68 -1.68
N THR A 68 16.86 11.72 -1.65
CA THR A 68 18.18 11.93 -2.23
C THR A 68 18.02 11.98 -3.74
N PRO A 69 18.42 13.08 -4.42
CA PRO A 69 18.57 13.03 -5.86
C PRO A 69 19.61 11.94 -6.17
N VAL A 70 19.21 10.95 -6.96
CA VAL A 70 20.09 9.91 -7.47
C VAL A 70 21.25 10.55 -8.25
N THR A 71 22.38 10.78 -7.59
CA THR A 71 23.66 10.93 -8.26
C THR A 71 24.10 9.53 -8.70
N ASN A 72 23.74 9.19 -9.94
CA ASN A 72 24.19 7.97 -10.62
C ASN A 72 25.71 8.02 -10.81
N ASN A 73 26.46 7.41 -9.90
CA ASN A 73 27.84 7.02 -10.15
C ASN A 73 27.85 5.58 -10.71
N ARG A 74 28.04 5.54 -12.02
CA ARG A 74 28.33 4.44 -12.94
C ARG A 74 29.45 3.49 -12.45
N THR A 75 29.21 2.17 -12.51
CA THR A 75 30.20 1.13 -12.91
C THR A 75 29.44 -0.17 -13.24
N GLU A 76 29.10 -0.42 -14.51
CA GLU A 76 29.76 -1.36 -15.46
C GLU A 76 29.21 -2.81 -15.47
N ASN A 77 28.65 -3.15 -16.63
CA ASN A 77 28.80 -4.40 -17.39
C ASN A 77 28.34 -5.74 -16.80
N VAL A 78 27.15 -6.23 -17.23
CA VAL A 78 27.00 -7.64 -17.65
C VAL A 78 26.05 -7.75 -18.86
N THR A 79 26.56 -8.51 -19.84
CA THR A 79 26.12 -8.87 -21.18
C THR A 79 24.69 -9.43 -21.29
N LEU A 80 23.97 -8.97 -22.32
CA LEU A 80 22.69 -9.51 -22.80
C LEU A 80 22.90 -10.88 -23.46
N THR A 81 22.02 -11.84 -23.18
CA THR A 81 21.74 -12.95 -24.10
C THR A 81 20.24 -13.19 -24.12
N ALA A 82 19.63 -12.82 -25.24
CA ALA A 82 18.22 -12.99 -25.52
C ALA A 82 18.00 -14.31 -26.27
N HIS A 83 17.17 -15.21 -25.74
CA HIS A 83 16.45 -16.22 -26.52
C HIS A 83 15.25 -16.74 -25.70
N SER A 84 14.02 -16.49 -26.16
CA SER A 84 13.19 -17.55 -26.75
C SER A 84 11.74 -17.07 -26.90
N LEU A 85 11.21 -17.31 -28.10
CA LEU A 85 9.82 -17.11 -28.49
C LEU A 85 8.94 -18.30 -28.06
N PHE A 86 7.64 -18.00 -27.93
CA PHE A 86 6.45 -18.86 -27.89
C PHE A 86 6.14 -19.62 -26.58
N HIS A 87 5.05 -19.25 -25.90
CA HIS A 87 3.82 -20.06 -25.77
C HIS A 87 2.74 -19.37 -24.89
N ALA A 88 1.48 -19.65 -25.22
CA ALA A 88 0.23 -19.52 -24.46
C ALA A 88 -0.47 -18.14 -24.32
N GLU A 89 -1.54 -18.00 -25.11
CA GLU A 89 -2.69 -17.12 -24.86
C GLU A 89 -3.36 -17.43 -23.51
N ILE A 90 -2.98 -16.70 -22.46
CA ILE A 90 -3.87 -16.28 -21.38
C ILE A 90 -3.35 -14.92 -20.88
N THR A 91 -3.53 -13.86 -21.65
CA THR A 91 -3.11 -12.51 -21.20
C THR A 91 -4.16 -11.90 -20.27
N SER A 92 -4.36 -12.50 -19.11
CA SER A 92 -4.62 -11.70 -17.92
C SER A 92 -3.25 -11.19 -17.50
N THR A 93 -2.95 -9.94 -17.88
CA THR A 93 -1.62 -9.35 -17.70
C THR A 93 -1.17 -9.49 -16.24
N PRO A 94 0.05 -9.98 -15.96
CA PRO A 94 0.56 -10.17 -14.59
C PRO A 94 0.39 -8.93 -13.70
N ILE A 95 0.51 -7.76 -14.32
CA ILE A 95 0.36 -6.43 -13.71
C ILE A 95 -1.05 -6.20 -13.14
N ALA A 96 -2.11 -6.71 -13.79
CA ALA A 96 -3.47 -6.53 -13.31
C ALA A 96 -3.75 -7.35 -12.03
N LEU A 97 -3.14 -8.54 -11.94
CA LEU A 97 -3.29 -9.41 -10.77
C LEU A 97 -2.54 -8.86 -9.55
N GLU A 98 -1.34 -8.30 -9.74
CA GLU A 98 -0.60 -7.63 -8.66
C GLU A 98 -1.36 -6.43 -8.09
N LYS A 99 -1.99 -5.60 -8.95
CA LYS A 99 -2.84 -4.49 -8.50
C LYS A 99 -4.03 -4.96 -7.69
N ILE A 100 -4.72 -6.02 -8.14
CA ILE A 100 -5.84 -6.63 -7.41
C ILE A 100 -5.37 -7.10 -6.03
N ALA A 101 -4.23 -7.81 -5.96
CA ALA A 101 -3.68 -8.29 -4.70
C ALA A 101 -3.32 -7.14 -3.74
N ALA A 102 -2.68 -6.08 -4.25
CA ALA A 102 -2.33 -4.90 -3.45
C ALA A 102 -3.56 -4.18 -2.89
N VAL A 103 -4.60 -4.00 -3.71
CA VAL A 103 -5.86 -3.40 -3.25
C VAL A 103 -6.55 -4.28 -2.20
N LYS A 104 -6.62 -5.60 -2.42
CA LYS A 104 -7.18 -6.53 -1.42
C LYS A 104 -6.46 -6.43 -0.07
N ALA A 105 -5.12 -6.34 -0.08
CA ALA A 105 -4.33 -6.21 1.14
C ALA A 105 -4.76 -4.97 1.95
N ILE A 106 -4.80 -3.79 1.31
CA ILE A 106 -5.24 -2.54 1.96
C ILE A 106 -6.65 -2.67 2.53
N LEU A 107 -7.59 -3.23 1.76
CA LEU A 107 -8.97 -3.39 2.19
C LEU A 107 -9.08 -4.30 3.42
N ILE A 108 -8.35 -5.42 3.43
CA ILE A 108 -8.34 -6.40 4.52
C ILE A 108 -7.70 -5.82 5.78
N GLU A 109 -6.55 -5.18 5.64
CA GLU A 109 -5.82 -4.54 6.73
C GLU A 109 -6.66 -3.44 7.39
N ALA A 110 -7.25 -2.57 6.57
CA ALA A 110 -8.12 -1.52 7.08
C ALA A 110 -9.40 -2.08 7.72
N ALA A 111 -9.98 -3.16 7.16
CA ALA A 111 -11.14 -3.80 7.79
C ALA A 111 -10.79 -4.37 9.18
N ASP A 112 -9.60 -4.96 9.34
CA ASP A 112 -9.14 -5.44 10.64
C ASP A 112 -8.92 -4.30 11.63
N ASP A 113 -8.27 -3.23 11.20
CA ASP A 113 -7.83 -2.15 12.09
C ASP A 113 -8.93 -1.13 12.42
N TYR A 114 -9.97 -0.99 11.59
CA TYR A 114 -11.02 0.01 11.78
C TYR A 114 -12.44 -0.55 11.99
N LEU A 115 -12.71 -1.79 11.53
CA LEU A 115 -14.05 -2.40 11.63
C LEU A 115 -14.08 -3.59 12.60
N GLY A 116 -12.94 -4.25 12.85
CA GLY A 116 -12.83 -5.39 13.74
C GLY A 116 -13.80 -6.51 13.36
N LEU A 117 -14.61 -7.01 14.31
CA LEU A 117 -15.58 -8.08 14.06
C LEU A 117 -16.60 -7.72 12.97
N MET A 118 -16.98 -6.45 12.84
CA MET A 118 -17.94 -5.98 11.83
C MET A 118 -17.36 -6.04 10.41
N GLY A 119 -16.03 -6.07 10.29
CA GLY A 119 -15.34 -6.23 9.01
C GLY A 119 -15.30 -7.68 8.49
N ARG A 120 -15.73 -8.69 9.27
CA ARG A 120 -15.53 -10.11 8.92
C ARG A 120 -16.17 -10.48 7.58
N GLY A 121 -17.45 -10.14 7.37
CA GLY A 121 -18.14 -10.44 6.12
C GLY A 121 -17.57 -9.66 4.93
N ILE A 122 -17.11 -8.43 5.16
CA ILE A 122 -16.45 -7.62 4.13
C ILE A 122 -15.12 -8.28 3.71
N LYS A 123 -14.32 -8.75 4.67
CA LYS A 123 -13.08 -9.49 4.41
C LYS A 123 -13.30 -10.78 3.63
N GLU A 124 -14.32 -11.54 3.98
CA GLU A 124 -14.68 -12.77 3.27
C GLU A 124 -15.02 -12.48 1.80
N ASN A 125 -15.85 -11.46 1.56
CA ASN A 125 -16.19 -11.02 0.20
C ASN A 125 -14.95 -10.55 -0.59
N ILE A 126 -14.06 -9.79 0.05
CA ILE A 126 -12.80 -9.34 -0.58
C ILE A 126 -11.93 -10.54 -0.97
N ASN A 127 -11.75 -11.51 -0.07
CA ASN A 127 -10.96 -12.71 -0.34
C ASN A 127 -11.52 -13.49 -1.55
N ASN A 128 -12.84 -13.63 -1.63
CA ASN A 128 -13.53 -14.37 -2.68
C ASN A 128 -13.61 -13.64 -4.04
N SER A 129 -13.31 -12.33 -4.08
CA SER A 129 -13.36 -11.55 -5.33
C SER A 129 -12.17 -11.87 -6.26
N ASN A 130 -12.37 -12.42 -7.46
CA ASN A 130 -11.25 -12.83 -8.33
C ASN A 130 -11.08 -11.94 -9.58
N ASP A 131 -11.93 -10.94 -9.73
CA ASP A 131 -11.95 -10.04 -10.88
C ASP A 131 -12.14 -8.58 -10.46
N LEU A 132 -11.81 -7.66 -11.37
CA LEU A 132 -11.90 -6.23 -11.12
C LEU A 132 -13.34 -5.75 -10.84
N PRO A 133 -14.38 -6.24 -11.54
CA PRO A 133 -15.77 -5.90 -11.21
C PRO A 133 -16.18 -6.28 -9.79
N SER A 134 -15.93 -7.52 -9.34
CA SER A 134 -16.31 -7.92 -7.97
C SER A 134 -15.48 -7.18 -6.93
N LEU A 135 -14.20 -6.90 -7.21
CA LEU A 135 -13.36 -6.09 -6.34
C LEU A 135 -13.92 -4.66 -6.19
N ARG A 136 -14.41 -4.05 -7.27
CA ARG A 136 -15.06 -2.72 -7.21
C ARG A 136 -16.29 -2.71 -6.31
N SER A 137 -17.13 -3.74 -6.39
CA SER A 137 -18.26 -3.89 -5.45
C SER A 137 -17.79 -4.03 -4.00
N CYS A 138 -16.71 -4.79 -3.77
CA CYS A 138 -16.11 -4.92 -2.44
C CYS A 138 -15.56 -3.58 -1.92
N ILE A 139 -14.90 -2.79 -2.78
CA ILE A 139 -14.39 -1.44 -2.45
C ILE A 139 -15.55 -0.53 -2.03
N SER A 140 -16.66 -0.51 -2.77
CA SER A 140 -17.82 0.31 -2.42
C SER A 140 -18.41 -0.07 -1.06
N ASN A 141 -18.62 -1.37 -0.82
CA ASN A 141 -19.16 -1.88 0.44
C ASN A 141 -18.23 -1.58 1.62
N TRP A 142 -16.93 -1.81 1.43
CA TRP A 142 -15.90 -1.50 2.41
C TRP A 142 -15.86 0.00 2.73
N HIS A 143 -15.92 0.87 1.72
CA HIS A 143 -15.86 2.32 1.90
C HIS A 143 -17.08 2.84 2.67
N MET A 144 -18.28 2.32 2.39
CA MET A 144 -19.47 2.63 3.17
C MET A 144 -19.29 2.22 4.64
N ALA A 145 -18.85 0.99 4.90
CA ALA A 145 -18.63 0.51 6.27
C ALA A 145 -17.56 1.34 7.02
N MET A 146 -16.50 1.76 6.33
CA MET A 146 -15.47 2.65 6.88
C MET A 146 -16.05 4.02 7.27
N ARG A 147 -16.90 4.62 6.42
CA ARG A 147 -17.53 5.92 6.72
C ARG A 147 -18.52 5.88 7.88
N GLU A 148 -19.19 4.74 8.07
CA GLU A 148 -20.08 4.52 9.22
C GLU A 148 -19.32 4.20 10.51
N SER A 149 -18.07 3.70 10.40
CA SER A 149 -17.21 3.48 11.56
C SER A 149 -16.73 4.79 12.17
N LYS A 150 -16.85 4.90 13.50
CA LYS A 150 -16.34 6.04 14.28
C LYS A 150 -14.83 6.23 14.10
N LEU A 151 -14.08 5.13 13.97
CA LEU A 151 -12.63 5.16 13.80
C LEU A 151 -12.25 5.27 12.32
N GLY A 152 -13.02 4.63 11.42
CA GLY A 152 -12.71 4.54 10.00
C GLY A 152 -13.03 5.79 9.19
N ARG A 153 -14.00 6.61 9.63
CA ARG A 153 -14.52 7.73 8.82
C ARG A 153 -13.45 8.70 8.35
N GLU A 154 -12.55 9.09 9.25
CA GLU A 154 -11.50 10.06 8.92
C GLU A 154 -10.48 9.46 7.93
N SER A 155 -10.15 8.18 8.06
CA SER A 155 -9.18 7.50 7.20
C SER A 155 -9.77 6.98 5.87
N ALA A 156 -11.10 6.89 5.75
CA ALA A 156 -11.79 6.29 4.61
C ALA A 156 -11.43 6.94 3.28
N SER A 157 -11.55 8.27 3.19
CA SER A 157 -11.29 9.01 1.94
C SER A 157 -9.85 8.86 1.46
N PHE A 158 -8.91 8.85 2.39
CA PHE A 158 -7.50 8.71 2.04
C PHE A 158 -7.13 7.30 1.58
N LEU A 159 -7.63 6.28 2.27
CA LEU A 159 -7.42 4.90 1.85
C LEU A 159 -8.07 4.64 0.48
N MET A 160 -9.22 5.27 0.20
CA MET A 160 -9.85 5.23 -1.12
C MET A 160 -8.98 5.87 -2.20
N GLU A 161 -8.36 7.01 -1.92
CA GLU A 161 -7.39 7.65 -2.83
C GLU A 161 -6.20 6.73 -3.10
N GLN A 162 -5.64 6.08 -2.08
CA GLN A 162 -4.56 5.10 -2.27
C GLN A 162 -5.00 3.92 -3.15
N ILE A 163 -6.22 3.40 -2.95
CA ILE A 163 -6.79 2.33 -3.78
C ILE A 163 -6.92 2.79 -5.24
N HIS A 164 -7.42 3.99 -5.48
CA HIS A 164 -7.51 4.55 -6.83
C HIS A 164 -6.14 4.69 -7.47
N GLN A 165 -5.14 5.22 -6.74
CA GLN A 165 -3.78 5.33 -7.24
C GLN A 165 -3.18 3.99 -7.65
N ILE A 166 -3.44 2.91 -6.91
CA ILE A 166 -2.96 1.56 -7.27
C ILE A 166 -3.66 1.03 -8.54
N LEU A 167 -4.97 1.29 -8.68
CA LEU A 167 -5.74 0.85 -9.84
C LEU A 167 -5.38 1.64 -11.10
N GLU A 168 -5.20 2.96 -10.97
CA GLU A 168 -4.93 3.90 -12.07
C GLU A 168 -3.45 3.93 -12.47
N ASN A 169 -2.51 3.86 -11.51
CA ASN A 169 -1.09 3.81 -11.84
C ASN A 169 -0.74 2.43 -12.40
N ASN A 170 -0.37 2.37 -13.68
CA ASN A 170 0.66 1.41 -14.07
C ASN A 170 1.86 1.69 -13.18
N MET A 171 2.38 0.67 -12.49
CA MET A 171 3.66 0.78 -11.80
C MET A 171 4.60 1.51 -12.74
N LEU A 172 5.06 2.70 -12.36
CA LEU A 172 6.08 3.43 -13.08
C LEU A 172 7.35 2.58 -12.97
N ASN A 173 7.43 1.60 -13.87
CA ASN A 173 8.63 0.95 -14.31
C ASN A 173 9.53 2.11 -14.74
N THR A 174 10.51 2.44 -13.92
CA THR A 174 11.67 3.23 -14.32
C THR A 174 12.52 2.36 -15.25
N ALA A 175 11.97 2.04 -16.42
CA ALA A 175 12.74 1.58 -17.56
C ALA A 175 13.00 2.82 -18.43
N PRO A 176 14.25 3.24 -18.62
CA PRO A 176 14.53 4.32 -19.56
C PRO A 176 14.20 3.82 -20.97
N VAL A 177 13.17 4.39 -21.58
CA VAL A 177 12.98 4.33 -23.03
C VAL A 177 14.17 5.03 -23.67
N SER A 178 15.13 4.23 -24.13
CA SER A 178 16.12 4.67 -25.10
C SER A 178 15.42 4.84 -26.45
N THR A 179 14.92 6.04 -26.74
CA THR A 179 14.64 6.44 -28.11
C THR A 179 15.94 6.90 -28.76
N ASN A 180 16.62 5.91 -29.34
CA ASN A 180 17.60 6.08 -30.39
C ASN A 180 16.85 6.50 -31.66
N THR A 181 17.15 7.68 -32.21
CA THR A 181 16.94 7.92 -33.65
C THR A 181 17.96 8.92 -34.18
N HIS A 182 18.82 8.37 -35.05
CA HIS A 182 19.62 8.92 -36.16
C HIS A 182 19.77 10.43 -36.35
#